data_AF-A0A8J5J7M2-F1
#
_entry.id   AF-A0A8J5J7M2-F1
#
_cell.length_a   1.000
_cell.length_b   1.000
_cell.length_c   1.000
_cell.angle_alpha   90.00
_cell.angle_beta   90.00
_cell.angle_gamma   90.00
#
_symmetry.space_group_name_H-M   'P 1'
#
loop_
_entity.id
_entity.type
_entity.pdbx_description
1 polymer ?
#
loop_
_entity_poly.entity_id
_entity_poly.type
_entity_poly.pdbx_seq_one_letter_code
_entity_poly.pdbx_strand_id
1 'polypeptide(L)'
;MEGFMLTVAQHRRSFQYKKKQEWRDLFVKLDDISARLIALTDRSQFEVCWSVYLVGADISTPVPGESSNGIDVDDTPYCFYVRETSAAKDCTHYFSTPTGSTKKAWVKALTQVVRDGPRAPRIAASQPGNEFDFQARVVKSRPHVDGTHAVRV
;
A
#
# COMPACT_ATOMS: atom_id res chain seq x y z
N MET A 1 2.43 10.44 0.68
CA MET A 1 3.67 10.09 1.44
C MET A 1 4.30 8.91 0.73
N GLU A 2 5.63 8.88 0.56
CA GLU A 2 6.30 7.78 -0.14
C GLU A 2 7.74 7.58 0.35
N GLY A 3 8.28 6.38 0.20
CA GLY A 3 9.64 6.05 0.61
C GLY A 3 9.94 4.56 0.58
N PHE A 4 11.23 4.22 0.68
CA PHE A 4 11.67 2.84 0.84
C PHE A 4 11.42 2.36 2.27
N MET A 5 10.88 1.15 2.39
CA MET A 5 10.66 0.48 3.67
C MET A 5 10.89 -1.01 3.50
N LEU A 6 11.41 -1.64 4.55
CA LEU A 6 11.42 -3.10 4.65
C LEU A 6 9.98 -3.57 4.87
N THR A 7 9.53 -4.50 4.04
CA THR A 7 8.16 -5.02 4.08
C THR A 7 8.11 -6.54 4.02
N VAL A 8 7.12 -7.13 4.69
CA VAL A 8 6.75 -8.55 4.56
C VAL A 8 5.24 -8.64 4.46
N ALA A 9 4.73 -9.37 3.47
CA ALA A 9 3.30 -9.60 3.30
C ALA A 9 2.94 -11.03 3.68
N GLN A 10 1.92 -11.19 4.51
CA GLN A 10 1.34 -12.48 4.86
C GLN A 10 -0.05 -12.62 4.26
N HIS A 11 -0.22 -13.62 3.40
CA HIS A 11 -1.52 -13.98 2.83
C HIS A 11 -2.06 -15.24 3.53
N ARG A 12 -3.19 -15.12 4.26
CA ARG A 12 -3.76 -16.26 5.02
C ARG A 12 -4.33 -17.39 4.15
N ARG A 13 -4.56 -17.17 2.84
CA ARG A 13 -5.21 -18.17 1.96
C ARG A 13 -4.27 -19.04 1.12
N SER A 14 -2.96 -18.81 1.11
CA SER A 14 -2.05 -19.59 0.26
C SER A 14 -1.48 -20.80 0.99
N PHE A 15 -2.25 -21.90 1.01
CA PHE A 15 -1.74 -23.26 1.31
C PHE A 15 -0.73 -23.78 0.27
N GLN A 16 -0.36 -23.00 -0.76
CA GLN A 16 0.40 -23.50 -1.91
C GLN A 16 1.80 -22.88 -2.13
N TYR A 17 2.26 -21.93 -1.32
CA TYR A 17 3.64 -21.44 -1.46
C TYR A 17 4.35 -21.35 -0.11
N LYS A 18 5.09 -22.41 0.22
CA LYS A 18 6.10 -22.45 1.30
C LYS A 18 7.36 -21.63 0.94
N LYS A 19 7.20 -20.45 0.33
CA LYS A 19 8.34 -19.55 0.15
C LYS A 19 8.53 -18.83 1.48
N LYS A 20 9.73 -18.93 2.06
CA LYS A 20 10.08 -18.25 3.31
C LYS A 20 9.70 -16.78 3.17
N GLN A 21 8.88 -16.30 4.11
CA GLN A 21 8.52 -14.89 4.15
C GLN A 21 9.75 -14.14 4.64
N GLU A 22 10.34 -13.33 3.77
CA GLU A 22 11.57 -12.59 4.02
C GLU A 22 11.29 -11.11 3.86
N TRP A 23 11.92 -10.30 4.71
CA TRP A 23 11.91 -8.85 4.62
C TRP A 23 12.49 -8.40 3.28
N ARG A 24 11.75 -7.56 2.56
CA ARG A 24 12.17 -6.98 1.28
C ARG A 24 12.08 -5.48 1.34
N ASP A 25 13.12 -4.81 0.86
CA ASP A 25 13.07 -3.37 0.68
C ASP A 25 12.24 -3.04 -0.56
N LEU A 26 11.12 -2.36 -0.36
CA LEU A 26 10.21 -1.95 -1.44
C LEU A 26 9.95 -0.45 -1.36
N PHE A 27 9.70 0.15 -2.52
CA PHE A 27 9.23 1.52 -2.56
C PHE A 27 7.73 1.55 -2.27
N VAL A 28 7.35 2.15 -1.15
CA VAL A 28 5.97 2.21 -0.69
C VAL A 28 5.41 3.60 -0.88
N LYS A 29 4.20 3.69 -1.43
CA LYS A 29 3.47 4.93 -1.67
C LYS A 29 2.09 4.86 -1.04
N LEU A 30 1.78 5.89 -0.25
CA LEU A 30 0.46 6.17 0.28
C LEU A 30 -0.28 7.09 -0.69
N ASP A 31 -1.33 6.57 -1.30
CA ASP A 31 -2.27 7.30 -2.15
C ASP A 31 -3.56 7.62 -1.36
N ASP A 32 -3.70 8.88 -0.99
CA ASP A 32 -4.85 9.38 -0.23
C ASP A 32 -6.10 9.59 -1.11
N ILE A 33 -5.94 9.70 -2.45
CA ILE A 33 -7.07 9.83 -3.38
C ILE A 33 -7.82 8.52 -3.49
N SER A 34 -7.11 7.40 -3.68
CA SER A 34 -7.74 6.08 -3.76
C SER A 34 -7.84 5.35 -2.42
N ALA A 35 -7.35 5.95 -1.33
CA ALA A 35 -7.19 5.32 -0.02
C ALA A 35 -6.45 3.97 -0.09
N ARG A 36 -5.30 3.96 -0.77
CA ARG A 36 -4.50 2.76 -0.99
C ARG A 36 -3.07 2.93 -0.51
N LEU A 37 -2.54 1.85 0.02
CA LEU A 37 -1.10 1.66 0.19
C LEU A 37 -0.61 0.76 -0.93
N ILE A 38 0.41 1.21 -1.66
CA ILE A 38 0.92 0.54 -2.86
C ILE A 38 2.41 0.30 -2.65
N ALA A 39 2.87 -0.93 -2.89
CA ALA A 39 4.29 -1.21 -2.97
C ALA A 39 4.72 -1.52 -4.39
N LEU A 40 5.86 -0.97 -4.72
CA LEU A 40 6.50 -1.00 -6.02
C LEU A 40 7.89 -1.60 -5.86
N THR A 41 8.38 -2.23 -6.92
CA THR A 41 9.76 -2.74 -6.97
C THR A 41 10.78 -1.61 -6.83
N ASP A 42 10.46 -0.42 -7.34
CA ASP A 42 11.34 0.76 -7.29
C ASP A 42 10.57 2.09 -7.43
N ARG A 43 11.33 3.20 -7.39
CA ARG A 43 10.83 4.58 -7.53
C ARG A 43 10.24 4.88 -8.91
N SER A 44 10.70 4.19 -9.93
CA SER A 44 10.24 4.34 -11.32
C SER A 44 8.86 3.73 -11.55
N GLN A 45 8.29 3.05 -10.54
CA GLN A 45 6.96 2.47 -10.57
C GLN A 45 6.78 1.41 -11.67
N PHE A 46 7.87 0.72 -12.03
CA PHE A 46 7.84 -0.24 -13.14
C PHE A 46 6.87 -1.40 -12.89
N GLU A 47 6.75 -1.85 -11.63
CA GLU A 47 5.88 -2.98 -11.28
C GLU A 47 5.24 -2.81 -9.89
N VAL A 48 3.94 -3.08 -9.81
CA VAL A 48 3.18 -3.12 -8.55
C VAL A 48 3.32 -4.51 -7.93
N CYS A 49 4.06 -4.61 -6.83
CA CYS A 49 4.19 -5.87 -6.09
C CYS A 49 2.89 -6.23 -5.36
N TRP A 50 2.27 -5.24 -4.72
CA TRP A 50 1.00 -5.40 -4.02
C TRP A 50 0.32 -4.06 -3.79
N SER A 51 -0.99 -4.11 -3.53
CA SER A 51 -1.78 -2.96 -3.11
C SER A 51 -2.79 -3.39 -2.03
N VAL A 52 -2.96 -2.51 -1.05
CA VAL A 52 -3.84 -2.68 0.12
C VAL A 52 -4.84 -1.53 0.16
N TYR A 53 -6.11 -1.87 0.34
CA TYR A 53 -7.13 -0.87 0.61
C TYR A 53 -7.10 -0.47 2.09
N LEU A 54 -7.07 0.83 2.35
CA LEU A 54 -6.91 1.36 3.72
C LEU A 54 -8.23 1.58 4.44
N VAL A 55 -9.35 1.69 3.73
CA VAL A 55 -10.64 1.92 4.40
C VAL A 55 -11.00 0.69 5.25
N GLY A 56 -11.10 0.90 6.56
CA GLY A 56 -11.34 -0.18 7.53
C GLY A 56 -10.13 -1.08 7.79
N ALA A 57 -8.93 -0.71 7.34
CA ALA A 57 -7.71 -1.42 7.69
C ALA A 57 -7.28 -1.15 9.14
N ASP A 58 -6.77 -2.17 9.81
CA ASP A 58 -6.15 -2.03 11.13
C ASP A 58 -4.66 -1.66 10.98
N ILE A 59 -4.21 -0.67 11.75
CA ILE A 59 -2.84 -0.19 11.78
C ILE A 59 -2.36 -0.20 13.22
N SER A 60 -1.39 -1.06 13.50
CA SER A 60 -0.95 -1.27 14.88
C SER A 60 0.54 -1.59 14.95
N THR A 61 1.08 -1.52 16.17
CA THR A 61 2.44 -1.96 16.46
C THR A 61 2.39 -3.38 17.00
N PRO A 62 3.14 -4.32 16.41
CA PRO A 62 3.30 -5.67 16.96
C PRO A 62 3.72 -5.63 18.42
N VAL A 63 3.07 -6.44 19.27
CA VAL A 63 3.45 -6.59 20.68
C VAL A 63 4.52 -7.68 20.77
N PRO A 64 5.65 -7.44 21.44
CA PRO A 64 6.69 -8.45 21.59
C PRO A 64 6.14 -9.75 22.20
N GLY A 65 6.48 -10.89 21.60
CA GLY A 65 6.03 -12.22 22.04
C GLY A 65 4.63 -12.63 21.59
N GLU A 66 3.89 -11.80 20.85
CA GLU A 66 2.69 -12.24 20.14
C GLU A 66 3.03 -13.08 18.91
N SER A 67 2.13 -14.00 18.53
CA SER A 67 2.33 -14.83 17.35
C SER A 67 2.34 -13.97 16.07
N SER A 68 3.52 -13.72 15.53
CA SER A 68 3.76 -13.00 14.28
C SER A 68 3.69 -13.90 13.03
N ASN A 69 3.07 -15.09 13.16
CA ASN A 69 2.89 -16.08 12.11
C ASN A 69 4.18 -16.46 11.34
N GLY A 70 5.31 -16.50 12.06
CA GLY A 70 6.61 -16.87 11.49
C GLY A 70 7.41 -15.72 10.88
N ILE A 71 6.97 -14.48 11.06
CA ILE A 71 7.74 -13.28 10.72
C ILE A 71 8.53 -12.85 11.96
N ASP A 72 9.83 -12.65 11.81
CA ASP A 72 10.67 -12.15 12.90
C ASP A 72 10.47 -10.64 13.06
N VAL A 73 9.60 -10.27 13.99
CA VAL A 73 9.21 -8.89 14.27
C VAL A 73 9.85 -8.37 15.56
N ASP A 74 10.16 -9.27 16.49
CA ASP A 74 10.71 -8.95 17.82
C ASP A 74 12.12 -8.36 17.71
N ASP A 75 12.93 -8.90 16.79
CA ASP A 75 14.29 -8.40 16.53
C ASP A 75 14.33 -7.27 15.50
N THR A 76 13.18 -6.88 14.93
CA THR A 76 13.11 -5.86 13.87
C THR A 76 12.72 -4.49 14.45
N PRO A 77 13.55 -3.44 14.31
CA PRO A 77 13.29 -2.14 14.93
C PRO A 77 12.13 -1.39 14.25
N TYR A 78 11.44 -0.57 15.04
CA TYR A 78 10.41 0.38 14.60
C TYR A 78 9.33 -0.24 13.69
N CYS A 79 8.90 -1.46 14.03
CA CYS A 79 7.90 -2.20 13.27
C CYS A 79 6.47 -1.69 13.45
N PHE A 80 5.67 -1.76 12.40
CA PHE A 80 4.21 -1.64 12.44
C PHE A 80 3.60 -2.58 11.39
N TYR A 81 2.31 -2.82 11.48
CA TYR A 81 1.59 -3.58 10.45
C TYR A 81 0.36 -2.84 9.95
N VAL A 82 -0.06 -3.19 8.73
CA VAL A 82 -1.33 -2.81 8.13
C VAL A 82 -2.07 -4.09 7.77
N ARG A 83 -3.25 -4.29 8.36
CA ARG A 83 -4.09 -5.46 8.11
C ARG A 83 -5.34 -5.03 7.36
N GLU A 84 -5.45 -5.52 6.13
CA GLU A 84 -6.66 -5.39 5.33
C GLU A 84 -7.67 -6.43 5.83
N THR A 85 -8.69 -5.98 6.57
CA THR A 85 -9.81 -6.82 7.00
C THR A 85 -11.00 -6.58 6.09
N SER A 86 -11.10 -7.37 5.02
CA SER A 86 -12.29 -7.41 4.17
C SER A 86 -12.88 -8.81 4.12
N ALA A 87 -14.17 -8.93 3.81
CA ALA A 87 -14.82 -10.25 3.65
C ALA A 87 -14.13 -11.12 2.57
N ALA A 88 -13.49 -10.49 1.59
CA ALA A 88 -12.82 -11.18 0.49
C ALA A 88 -11.34 -11.50 0.77
N LYS A 89 -10.66 -10.70 1.61
CA LYS A 89 -9.20 -10.72 1.79
C LYS A 89 -8.86 -10.35 3.23
N ASP A 90 -8.10 -11.22 3.88
CA ASP A 90 -7.47 -11.01 5.19
C ASP A 90 -5.95 -11.13 4.98
N CYS A 91 -5.29 -9.98 4.85
CA CYS A 91 -3.87 -9.89 4.52
C CYS A 91 -3.21 -8.90 5.47
N THR A 92 -2.08 -9.30 6.05
CA THR A 92 -1.30 -8.44 6.96
C THR A 92 0.04 -8.13 6.32
N HIS A 93 0.35 -6.84 6.24
CA HIS A 93 1.64 -6.35 5.76
C HIS A 93 2.40 -5.76 6.93
N TYR A 94 3.58 -6.29 7.20
CA TYR A 94 4.50 -5.78 8.21
C TYR A 94 5.50 -4.84 7.55
N PHE A 95 5.87 -3.80 8.29
CA PHE A 95 6.75 -2.73 7.86
C PHE A 95 7.79 -2.47 8.94
N SER A 96 9.02 -2.26 8.53
CA SER A 96 10.08 -1.71 9.38
C SER A 96 10.62 -0.44 8.76
N THR A 97 10.94 0.52 9.62
CA THR A 97 11.43 1.84 9.25
C THR A 97 12.77 2.11 9.92
N PRO A 98 13.63 2.97 9.33
CA PRO A 98 14.96 3.23 9.89
C PRO A 98 14.94 3.97 11.23
N THR A 99 13.87 4.72 11.52
CA THR A 99 13.77 5.56 12.72
C THR A 99 12.36 5.57 13.31
N GLY A 100 12.27 5.75 14.64
CA GLY A 100 10.98 5.90 15.31
C GLY A 100 10.18 7.13 14.88
N SER A 101 10.86 8.20 14.41
CA SER A 101 10.19 9.37 13.82
C SER A 101 9.54 9.03 12.48
N THR A 102 10.22 8.27 11.63
CA THR A 102 9.69 7.79 10.34
C THR A 102 8.48 6.89 10.57
N LYS A 103 8.57 5.92 11.50
CA LYS A 103 7.42 5.11 11.93
C LYS A 103 6.23 5.97 12.33
N LYS A 104 6.43 6.95 13.23
CA LYS A 104 5.36 7.82 13.72
C LYS A 104 4.71 8.62 12.58
N ALA A 105 5.50 9.13 11.64
CA ALA A 105 4.99 9.85 10.49
C ALA A 105 4.12 8.94 9.58
N TRP A 106 4.59 7.73 9.30
CA TRP A 106 3.85 6.75 8.51
C TRP A 106 2.56 6.32 9.17
N VAL A 107 2.61 5.89 10.44
CA VAL A 107 1.41 5.48 11.19
C VAL A 107 0.40 6.63 11.25
N LYS A 108 0.84 7.87 11.54
CA LYS A 108 -0.05 9.04 11.54
C LYS A 108 -0.73 9.25 10.18
N ALA A 109 0.04 9.20 9.09
CA ALA A 109 -0.49 9.41 7.75
C ALA A 109 -1.47 8.30 7.34
N LEU A 110 -1.15 7.04 7.66
CA LEU A 110 -2.01 5.90 7.39
C LEU A 110 -3.31 6.02 8.19
N THR A 111 -3.25 6.24 9.51
CA THR A 111 -4.44 6.38 10.36
C THR A 111 -5.34 7.53 9.91
N GLN A 112 -4.75 8.65 9.45
CA GLN A 112 -5.52 9.75 8.87
C GLN A 112 -6.32 9.29 7.64
N VAL A 113 -5.71 8.54 6.71
CA VAL A 113 -6.40 8.04 5.51
C VAL A 113 -7.44 6.97 5.85
N VAL A 114 -7.17 6.09 6.82
CA VAL A 114 -8.17 5.10 7.30
C VAL A 114 -9.41 5.81 7.84
N ARG A 115 -9.21 6.87 8.63
CA ARG A 115 -10.29 7.63 9.26
C ARG A 115 -11.06 8.48 8.25
N ASP A 116 -10.35 9.22 7.40
CA ASP A 116 -10.95 10.20 6.50
C ASP A 116 -11.50 9.56 5.21
N GLY A 117 -11.00 8.37 4.84
CA GLY A 117 -11.36 7.68 3.62
C GLY A 117 -10.75 8.30 2.35
N PRO A 118 -11.19 7.85 1.16
CA PRO A 118 -10.70 8.36 -0.11
C PRO A 118 -10.98 9.86 -0.26
N ARG A 119 -9.95 10.64 -0.59
CA ARG A 119 -10.10 12.08 -0.78
C ARG A 119 -10.66 12.38 -2.17
N ALA A 120 -11.56 13.36 -2.25
CA ALA A 120 -12.00 13.90 -3.53
C ALA A 120 -10.80 14.41 -4.36
N PRO A 121 -10.68 14.03 -5.65
CA PRO A 121 -9.64 14.55 -6.52
C PRO A 121 -9.65 16.07 -6.54
N ARG A 122 -8.50 16.69 -6.28
CA ARG A 122 -8.34 18.12 -6.48
C ARG A 122 -8.16 18.37 -7.97
N ILE A 123 -9.27 18.56 -8.67
CA ILE A 123 -9.24 19.07 -10.04
C ILE A 123 -8.78 20.52 -9.92
N ALA A 124 -7.66 20.87 -10.57
CA ALA A 124 -7.25 22.26 -10.67
C ALA A 124 -8.43 23.01 -11.31
N ALA A 125 -8.94 24.04 -10.62
CA ALA A 125 -10.04 24.84 -11.16
C ALA A 125 -9.62 25.35 -12.54
N SER A 126 -10.43 25.07 -13.57
CA SER A 126 -10.25 25.61 -14.91
C SER A 126 -10.14 27.12 -14.79
N GLN A 127 -8.98 27.68 -15.13
CA GLN A 127 -8.83 29.14 -15.15
C GLN A 127 -9.74 29.68 -16.26
N PRO A 128 -10.61 30.66 -15.97
CA PRO A 128 -11.44 31.27 -17.00
C PRO A 128 -10.52 31.95 -18.02
N GLY A 129 -10.43 31.37 -19.22
CA GLY A 129 -9.57 31.88 -20.30
C GLY A 129 -8.72 30.81 -21.03
N ASN A 130 -8.68 29.57 -20.56
CA ASN A 130 -8.02 28.48 -21.29
C ASN A 130 -9.03 27.76 -22.20
N GLU A 131 -8.83 27.84 -23.52
CA GLU A 131 -9.67 27.20 -24.55
C GLU A 131 -9.53 25.67 -24.59
N PHE A 132 -8.60 25.11 -23.82
CA PHE A 132 -8.32 23.67 -23.75
C PHE A 132 -8.41 23.16 -22.30
N ASP A 133 -9.58 22.63 -21.94
CA ASP A 133 -9.78 21.87 -20.71
C ASP A 133 -9.29 20.42 -20.93
N PHE A 134 -8.06 20.12 -20.50
CA PHE A 134 -7.54 18.75 -20.48
C PHE A 134 -7.87 18.07 -19.15
N GLN A 135 -9.06 17.46 -19.07
CA GLN A 135 -9.43 16.57 -17.96
C GLN A 135 -8.91 15.15 -18.22
N ALA A 136 -7.64 14.89 -17.91
CA ALA A 136 -7.07 13.56 -18.04
C ALA A 136 -7.59 12.63 -16.93
N ARG A 137 -8.53 11.76 -17.30
CA ARG A 137 -9.02 10.67 -16.45
C ARG A 137 -7.97 9.55 -16.46
N VAL A 138 -7.21 9.38 -15.38
CA VAL A 138 -6.42 8.15 -15.21
C VAL A 138 -7.41 7.00 -14.93
N VAL A 139 -7.75 6.25 -15.98
CA VAL A 139 -8.62 5.07 -15.89
C VAL A 139 -7.90 3.97 -15.11
N LYS A 140 -8.66 3.25 -14.27
CA LYS A 140 -8.23 2.07 -13.51
C LYS A 140 -7.28 1.21 -14.35
N SER A 141 -6.04 1.06 -13.90
CA SER A 141 -5.11 0.07 -14.45
C SER A 141 -5.77 -1.30 -14.34
N ARG A 142 -6.10 -1.90 -15.49
CA ARG A 142 -6.44 -3.33 -15.53
C ARG A 142 -5.14 -4.11 -15.39
N PRO A 143 -5.06 -5.15 -14.54
CA PRO A 143 -3.95 -6.09 -14.59
C PRO A 143 -3.83 -6.61 -16.03
N HIS A 144 -2.67 -6.43 -16.65
CA HIS A 144 -2.41 -7.06 -17.94
C HIS A 144 -2.33 -8.58 -17.70
N VAL A 145 -3.24 -9.33 -18.32
CA VAL A 145 -3.06 -10.77 -18.46
C VAL A 145 -2.24 -10.93 -19.74
N ASP A 146 -1.05 -11.49 -19.61
CA ASP A 146 -0.15 -11.72 -20.75
C ASP A 146 -0.92 -12.35 -21.91
N GLY A 147 -0.84 -11.70 -23.08
CA GLY A 147 -1.32 -12.26 -24.35
C GLY A 147 -2.65 -11.73 -24.88
N THR A 148 -3.31 -10.75 -24.25
CA THR A 148 -4.50 -10.12 -24.85
C THR A 148 -4.35 -8.61 -24.95
N HIS A 149 -4.05 -8.11 -26.16
CA HIS A 149 -4.09 -6.68 -26.44
C HIS A 149 -5.53 -6.16 -26.28
N ALA A 150 -5.67 -4.99 -25.65
CA ALA A 150 -6.96 -4.31 -25.53
C ALA A 150 -7.53 -4.03 -26.93
N VAL A 151 -8.70 -4.60 -27.23
CA VAL A 151 -9.44 -4.37 -28.46
C VAL A 151 -9.75 -2.88 -28.56
N ARG A 152 -9.32 -2.25 -29.65
CA ARG A 152 -9.65 -0.86 -29.99
C ARG A 152 -11.16 -0.76 -30.23
N VAL A 153 -11.81 0.17 -29.53
CA VAL A 153 -13.09 0.74 -29.95
C VAL A 153 -12.78 2.10 -30.55
#